data_AF-A0AAU9K2W6-F1
#
_entry.id   AF-A0AAU9K2W6-F1
#
_cell.length_a   1.000
_cell.length_b   1.000
_cell.length_c   1.000
_cell.angle_alpha   90.00
_cell.angle_beta   90.00
_cell.angle_gamma   90.00
#
_symmetry.space_group_name_H-M   'P 1'
#
loop_
_entity.id
_entity.type
_entity.pdbx_description
1 polymer ?
#
loop_
_entity_poly.entity_id
_entity_poly.type
_entity_poly.pdbx_seq_one_letter_code
_entity_poly.pdbx_strand_id
1 'polypeptide(L)'
;MNSWEAEFTAALEAKNESGVIDMLKSGFPPNYMIRLRDTNGNYLPEHTYPLTIAIELELVEVIRWLLIAGVQSNVVDSYGRSPILVASAVGNQEIIQLLVAHRSNLAARDYYGNTILHIAAANAHIHLVKYFIEELRVHYSLRNKKGQTALDLCKEKQEQSKSLEEIEFLQSVIEYLWKVQENYKKKQRHRIQKNAMSPDPIKNQRECRNKQHGISLEHATSIPIVPTDSKLEILVSPYKQKRSIETYLKAKQNFIYKSLTAKKKTENEQFNLSRYRSPALTEPKNSSPTRFPPIYKTSYHC
;
A
#
# COMPACT_ATOMS: atom_id res chain seq x y z
N MET A 1 -18.22 -4.23 -32.94
CA MET A 1 -17.50 -3.18 -32.19
C MET A 1 -18.07 -1.86 -32.64
N ASN A 2 -18.28 -0.91 -31.74
CA ASN A 2 -18.56 0.46 -32.16
C ASN A 2 -17.28 0.96 -32.86
N SER A 3 -17.39 1.40 -34.12
CA SER A 3 -16.25 1.89 -34.92
C SER A 3 -15.35 2.85 -34.12
N TRP A 4 -16.00 3.69 -33.32
CA TRP A 4 -15.38 4.72 -32.51
C TRP A 4 -14.45 4.21 -31.40
N GLU A 5 -14.69 3.05 -30.78
CA GLU A 5 -13.75 2.55 -29.74
C GLU A 5 -12.41 2.18 -30.36
N ALA A 6 -12.44 1.47 -31.48
CA ALA A 6 -11.24 1.03 -32.19
C ALA A 6 -10.48 2.22 -32.81
N GLU A 7 -11.20 3.18 -33.39
CA GLU A 7 -10.62 4.41 -33.91
C GLU A 7 -9.97 5.24 -32.80
N PHE A 8 -10.64 5.37 -31.65
CA PHE A 8 -10.12 6.11 -30.51
C PHE A 8 -8.86 5.47 -29.92
N THR A 9 -8.86 4.14 -29.74
CA THR A 9 -7.66 3.42 -29.27
C THR A 9 -6.51 3.52 -30.26
N ALA A 10 -6.78 3.36 -31.56
CA ALA A 10 -5.75 3.46 -32.58
C ALA A 10 -5.16 4.88 -32.65
N ALA A 11 -5.98 5.92 -32.46
CA ALA A 11 -5.49 7.30 -32.43
C ALA A 11 -4.66 7.60 -31.19
N LEU A 12 -5.02 7.04 -30.02
CA LEU A 12 -4.20 7.12 -28.81
C LEU A 12 -2.86 6.41 -29.00
N GLU A 13 -2.86 5.18 -29.53
CA GLU A 13 -1.65 4.41 -29.82
C GLU A 13 -0.73 5.13 -30.82
N ALA A 14 -1.32 5.78 -31.83
CA ALA A 14 -0.61 6.61 -32.79
C ALA A 14 -0.18 7.98 -32.24
N LYS A 15 -0.51 8.32 -30.99
CA LYS A 15 -0.29 9.64 -30.35
C LYS A 15 -0.86 10.81 -31.18
N ASN A 16 -1.96 10.57 -31.89
CA ASN A 16 -2.64 11.57 -32.69
C ASN A 16 -3.61 12.39 -31.82
N GLU A 17 -3.09 13.39 -31.12
CA GLU A 17 -3.87 14.22 -30.19
C GLU A 17 -5.05 14.94 -30.86
N SER A 18 -4.85 15.50 -32.06
CA SER A 18 -5.93 16.22 -32.78
C SER A 18 -7.07 15.28 -33.15
N GLY A 19 -6.76 14.10 -33.68
CA GLY A 19 -7.77 13.09 -33.99
C GLY A 19 -8.55 12.63 -32.76
N VAL A 20 -7.86 12.43 -31.62
CA VAL A 20 -8.51 12.09 -30.35
C VAL A 20 -9.42 13.22 -29.87
N ILE A 21 -8.96 14.47 -29.93
CA ILE A 21 -9.75 15.64 -29.51
C ILE A 21 -10.99 15.82 -30.39
N ASP A 22 -10.88 15.62 -31.70
CA ASP A 22 -12.01 15.72 -32.62
C ASP A 22 -13.04 14.61 -32.36
N MET A 23 -12.59 13.40 -32.01
CA MET A 23 -13.47 12.32 -31.53
C MET A 23 -14.15 12.63 -30.19
N LEU A 24 -13.43 13.28 -29.25
CA LEU A 24 -14.05 13.73 -27.99
C LEU A 24 -15.13 14.79 -28.24
N LYS A 25 -14.89 15.72 -29.17
CA LYS A 25 -15.87 16.75 -29.56
C LYS A 25 -17.07 16.17 -30.32
N SER A 26 -16.89 15.10 -31.08
CA SER A 26 -17.97 14.47 -31.84
C SER A 26 -18.93 13.61 -31.01
N GLY A 27 -18.65 13.46 -29.70
CA GLY A 27 -19.56 12.83 -28.74
C GLY A 27 -19.08 11.50 -28.17
N PHE A 28 -17.78 11.19 -28.25
CA PHE A 28 -17.24 9.99 -27.59
C PHE A 28 -17.53 10.02 -26.07
N PRO A 29 -18.11 8.95 -25.49
CA PRO A 29 -18.40 8.89 -24.06
C PRO A 29 -17.10 8.83 -23.24
N PRO A 30 -16.73 9.88 -22.51
CA PRO A 30 -15.38 10.01 -21.97
C PRO A 30 -15.12 9.09 -20.75
N ASN A 31 -16.18 8.56 -20.12
CA ASN A 31 -16.13 7.57 -19.05
C ASN A 31 -16.21 6.12 -19.55
N TYR A 32 -16.17 5.90 -20.85
CA TYR A 32 -16.30 4.56 -21.43
C TYR A 32 -15.05 3.72 -21.18
N MET A 33 -15.22 2.53 -20.62
CA MET A 33 -14.12 1.59 -20.38
C MET A 33 -13.64 1.01 -21.72
N ILE A 34 -12.37 1.25 -22.02
CA ILE A 34 -11.70 0.78 -23.22
C ILE A 34 -11.08 -0.59 -22.96
N ARG A 35 -11.26 -1.52 -23.90
CA ARG A 35 -10.57 -2.81 -23.90
C ARG A 35 -9.28 -2.72 -24.68
N LEU A 36 -8.14 -2.85 -23.98
CA LEU A 36 -6.84 -2.88 -24.61
C LEU A 36 -6.60 -4.21 -25.35
N ARG A 37 -5.76 -4.15 -26.39
CA ARG A 37 -5.35 -5.32 -27.16
C ARG A 37 -3.84 -5.55 -27.03
N ASP A 38 -3.42 -6.81 -27.09
CA ASP A 38 -2.01 -7.15 -27.28
C ASP A 38 -1.59 -6.90 -28.74
N THR A 39 -0.29 -7.03 -29.02
CA THR A 39 0.27 -6.93 -30.38
C THR A 39 -0.28 -7.99 -31.35
N ASN A 40 -0.95 -9.02 -30.82
CA ASN A 40 -1.56 -10.11 -31.59
C ASN A 40 -3.06 -9.86 -31.81
N GLY A 41 -3.61 -8.74 -31.34
CA GLY A 41 -5.01 -8.37 -31.45
C GLY A 41 -5.94 -9.00 -30.40
N ASN A 42 -5.42 -9.79 -29.46
CA ASN A 42 -6.19 -10.38 -28.37
C ASN A 42 -6.55 -9.32 -27.34
N TYR A 43 -7.78 -9.36 -26.80
CA TYR A 43 -8.15 -8.48 -25.70
C TYR A 43 -7.41 -8.86 -24.42
N LEU A 44 -6.82 -7.88 -23.76
CA LEU A 44 -6.33 -8.04 -22.41
C LEU A 44 -7.53 -8.21 -21.46
N PRO A 45 -7.37 -9.00 -20.38
CA PRO A 45 -8.43 -9.14 -19.37
C PRO A 45 -8.69 -7.83 -18.62
N GLU A 46 -7.75 -6.90 -18.68
CA GLU A 46 -7.83 -5.60 -18.03
C GLU A 46 -8.67 -4.61 -18.87
N HIS A 47 -9.41 -3.76 -18.17
CA HIS A 47 -10.16 -2.67 -18.77
C HIS A 47 -9.60 -1.36 -18.23
N THR A 48 -9.37 -0.42 -19.13
CA THR A 48 -8.72 0.85 -18.78
C THR A 48 -9.59 2.01 -19.22
N TYR A 49 -9.50 3.12 -18.52
CA TYR A 49 -10.27 4.31 -18.85
C TYR A 49 -9.44 5.25 -19.73
N PRO A 50 -10.08 5.98 -20.67
CA PRO A 50 -9.42 6.92 -21.58
C PRO A 50 -8.44 7.86 -20.88
N LEU A 51 -8.84 8.39 -19.72
CA LEU A 51 -8.02 9.29 -18.91
C LEU A 51 -6.73 8.61 -18.43
N THR A 52 -6.81 7.36 -17.97
CA THR A 52 -5.63 6.63 -17.50
C THR A 52 -4.66 6.36 -18.64
N ILE A 53 -5.16 5.96 -19.82
CA ILE A 53 -4.33 5.73 -21.02
C ILE A 53 -3.66 7.04 -21.46
N ALA A 54 -4.42 8.15 -21.51
CA ALA A 54 -3.88 9.45 -21.88
C ALA A 54 -2.78 9.93 -20.92
N ILE A 55 -2.90 9.62 -19.61
CA ILE A 55 -1.87 9.89 -18.60
C ILE A 55 -0.62 9.05 -18.84
N GLU A 56 -0.77 7.74 -19.10
CA GLU A 56 0.36 6.84 -19.37
C GLU A 56 1.12 7.21 -20.65
N LEU A 57 0.42 7.77 -21.64
CA LEU A 57 1.01 8.25 -22.89
C LEU A 57 1.48 9.72 -22.84
N GLU A 58 1.28 10.41 -21.70
CA GLU A 58 1.61 11.82 -21.48
C GLU A 58 0.97 12.80 -22.47
N LEU A 59 -0.24 12.51 -22.94
CA LEU A 59 -0.98 13.36 -23.91
C LEU A 59 -1.71 14.49 -23.18
N VAL A 60 -0.97 15.54 -22.78
CA VAL A 60 -1.45 16.62 -21.90
C VAL A 60 -2.76 17.27 -22.40
N GLU A 61 -2.89 17.55 -23.70
CA GLU A 61 -4.09 18.20 -24.21
C GLU A 61 -5.29 17.27 -24.29
N VAL A 62 -5.07 15.99 -24.57
CA VAL A 62 -6.13 14.97 -24.46
C VAL A 62 -6.61 14.87 -23.01
N ILE A 63 -5.68 14.86 -22.04
CA ILE A 63 -6.02 14.84 -20.60
C ILE A 63 -6.86 16.07 -20.24
N ARG A 64 -6.46 17.27 -20.68
CA ARG A 64 -7.20 18.51 -20.44
C ARG A 64 -8.63 18.41 -20.96
N TRP A 65 -8.82 17.95 -22.20
CA TRP A 65 -10.15 17.77 -22.79
C TRP A 65 -10.99 16.74 -22.04
N LEU A 66 -10.41 15.60 -21.66
CA LEU A 66 -11.09 14.57 -20.88
C LEU A 66 -11.53 15.08 -19.50
N LEU A 67 -10.69 15.88 -18.84
CA LEU A 67 -11.05 16.48 -17.54
C LEU A 67 -12.16 17.54 -17.66
N ILE A 68 -12.16 18.34 -18.73
CA ILE A 68 -13.25 19.29 -19.04
C ILE A 68 -14.55 18.55 -19.34
N ALA A 69 -14.48 17.40 -20.01
CA ALA A 69 -15.63 16.55 -20.32
C ALA A 69 -16.24 15.85 -19.08
N GLY A 70 -15.68 16.07 -17.89
CA GLY A 70 -16.24 15.58 -16.62
C GLY A 70 -15.95 14.10 -16.37
N VAL A 71 -14.80 13.60 -16.81
CA VAL A 71 -14.39 12.23 -16.51
C VAL A 71 -14.28 11.99 -15.01
N GLN A 72 -14.75 10.82 -14.58
CA GLN A 72 -14.66 10.36 -13.21
C GLN A 72 -13.19 10.15 -12.80
N SER A 73 -12.71 10.95 -11.85
CA SER A 73 -11.33 10.89 -11.33
C SER A 73 -11.12 9.84 -10.24
N ASN A 74 -12.18 9.17 -9.79
CA ASN A 74 -12.17 8.10 -8.80
C ASN A 74 -12.05 6.69 -9.41
N VAL A 75 -11.99 6.62 -10.73
CA VAL A 75 -11.68 5.41 -11.49
C VAL A 75 -10.36 4.79 -11.00
N VAL A 76 -10.26 3.46 -11.02
CA VAL A 76 -9.00 2.76 -10.67
C VAL A 76 -8.62 1.72 -11.72
N ASP A 77 -7.33 1.49 -11.89
CA ASP A 77 -6.79 0.44 -12.75
C ASP A 77 -6.75 -0.95 -12.06
N SER A 78 -6.14 -1.94 -12.72
CA SER A 78 -5.95 -3.31 -12.22
C SER A 78 -5.14 -3.41 -10.92
N TYR A 79 -4.34 -2.40 -10.60
CA TYR A 79 -3.57 -2.30 -9.36
C TYR A 79 -4.28 -1.44 -8.29
N GLY A 80 -5.49 -0.96 -8.58
CA GLY A 80 -6.25 -0.07 -7.70
C GLY A 80 -5.73 1.36 -7.72
N ARG A 81 -4.90 1.75 -8.70
CA ARG A 81 -4.35 3.09 -8.82
C ARG A 81 -5.38 4.00 -9.46
N SER A 82 -5.74 5.06 -8.75
CA SER A 82 -6.48 6.21 -9.31
C SER A 82 -5.62 6.98 -10.34
N PRO A 83 -6.19 7.82 -11.22
CA PRO A 83 -5.44 8.51 -12.27
C PRO A 83 -4.28 9.35 -11.71
N ILE A 84 -4.42 9.94 -10.52
CA ILE A 84 -3.34 10.69 -9.87
C ILE A 84 -2.19 9.80 -9.37
N LEU A 85 -2.49 8.56 -8.97
CA LEU A 85 -1.47 7.57 -8.59
C LEU A 85 -0.72 7.09 -9.84
N VAL A 86 -1.41 6.93 -10.97
CA VAL A 86 -0.79 6.62 -12.26
C VAL A 86 0.11 7.78 -12.73
N ALA A 87 -0.39 9.02 -12.69
CA ALA A 87 0.41 10.21 -13.02
C ALA A 87 1.65 10.34 -12.11
N SER A 88 1.55 9.94 -10.84
CA SER A 88 2.68 9.93 -9.91
C SER A 88 3.74 8.86 -10.27
N ALA A 89 3.34 7.79 -10.94
CA ALA A 89 4.27 6.78 -11.47
C ALA A 89 4.97 7.27 -12.73
N VAL A 90 4.23 7.94 -13.62
CA VAL A 90 4.76 8.54 -14.86
C VAL A 90 5.79 9.63 -14.55
N GLY A 91 5.54 10.46 -13.53
CA GLY A 91 6.51 11.47 -13.10
C GLY A 91 6.27 12.87 -13.67
N ASN A 92 5.22 13.08 -14.45
CA ASN A 92 4.93 14.36 -15.08
C ASN A 92 4.17 15.30 -14.13
N GLN A 93 4.82 16.40 -13.73
CA GLN A 93 4.26 17.37 -12.78
C GLN A 93 3.09 18.17 -13.36
N GLU A 94 3.10 18.45 -14.66
CA GLU A 94 2.03 19.19 -15.33
C GLU A 94 0.71 18.40 -15.26
N ILE A 95 0.77 17.10 -15.52
CA ILE A 95 -0.39 16.20 -15.41
C ILE A 95 -0.93 16.17 -13.98
N ILE A 96 -0.05 16.11 -12.97
CA ILE A 96 -0.49 16.20 -11.58
C ILE A 96 -1.19 17.53 -11.30
N GLN A 97 -0.64 18.65 -11.76
CA GLN A 97 -1.25 19.97 -11.55
C GLN A 97 -2.65 20.04 -12.18
N LEU A 98 -2.83 19.50 -13.39
CA LEU A 98 -4.15 19.39 -14.03
C LEU A 98 -5.11 18.55 -13.17
N LEU A 99 -4.69 17.37 -12.73
CA LEU A 99 -5.52 16.50 -11.90
C LEU A 99 -5.90 17.15 -10.56
N VAL A 100 -4.98 17.88 -9.94
CA VAL A 100 -5.22 18.62 -8.69
C VAL A 100 -6.19 19.78 -8.91
N ALA A 101 -6.06 20.53 -10.00
CA ALA A 101 -6.99 21.59 -10.37
C ALA A 101 -8.43 21.06 -10.54
N HIS A 102 -8.55 19.82 -11.04
CA HIS A 102 -9.82 19.09 -11.16
C HIS A 102 -10.21 18.29 -9.90
N ARG A 103 -9.71 18.68 -8.72
CA ARG A 103 -10.09 18.14 -7.40
C ARG A 103 -9.88 16.63 -7.24
N SER A 104 -8.85 16.08 -7.88
CA SER A 104 -8.49 14.67 -7.69
C SER A 104 -8.13 14.36 -6.23
N ASN A 105 -8.49 13.16 -5.78
CA ASN A 105 -8.28 12.74 -4.39
C ASN A 105 -6.79 12.44 -4.11
N LEU A 106 -6.10 13.36 -3.44
CA LEU A 106 -4.70 13.20 -3.00
C LEU A 106 -4.50 12.08 -1.96
N ALA A 107 -5.55 11.71 -1.23
CA ALA A 107 -5.51 10.68 -0.20
C ALA A 107 -5.79 9.27 -0.76
N ALA A 108 -5.90 9.13 -2.09
CA ALA A 108 -6.08 7.85 -2.76
C ALA A 108 -4.93 6.88 -2.42
N ARG A 109 -5.28 5.59 -2.40
CA ARG A 109 -4.36 4.49 -2.14
C ARG A 109 -4.59 3.36 -3.12
N ASP A 110 -3.51 2.75 -3.60
CA ASP A 110 -3.56 1.55 -4.41
C ASP A 110 -3.90 0.30 -3.58
N TYR A 111 -3.96 -0.88 -4.21
CA TYR A 111 -4.24 -2.14 -3.50
C TYR A 111 -3.15 -2.54 -2.49
N TYR A 112 -1.96 -1.97 -2.56
CA TYR A 112 -0.89 -2.15 -1.58
C TYR A 112 -0.90 -1.09 -0.47
N GLY A 113 -1.82 -0.14 -0.54
CA GLY A 113 -1.93 0.98 0.39
C GLY A 113 -0.94 2.11 0.13
N ASN A 114 -0.24 2.09 -1.00
CA ASN A 114 0.69 3.14 -1.40
C ASN A 114 -0.08 4.42 -1.75
N THR A 115 0.46 5.55 -1.30
CA THR A 115 -0.04 6.90 -1.63
C THR A 115 0.77 7.51 -2.78
N ILE A 116 0.38 8.69 -3.27
CA ILE A 116 1.13 9.42 -4.31
C ILE A 116 2.61 9.61 -3.93
N LEU A 117 2.90 9.82 -2.65
CA LEU A 117 4.28 9.96 -2.16
C LEU A 117 5.07 8.66 -2.24
N HIS A 118 4.45 7.52 -1.94
CA HIS A 118 5.11 6.21 -2.06
C HIS A 118 5.47 5.93 -3.52
N ILE A 119 4.53 6.17 -4.44
CA ILE A 119 4.71 5.90 -5.87
C ILE A 119 5.77 6.83 -6.47
N ALA A 120 5.70 8.14 -6.23
CA ALA A 120 6.69 9.08 -6.75
C ALA A 120 8.09 8.78 -6.20
N ALA A 121 8.19 8.42 -4.92
CA ALA A 121 9.46 8.13 -4.30
C ALA A 121 10.07 6.80 -4.80
N ALA A 122 9.25 5.76 -4.98
CA ALA A 122 9.70 4.47 -5.53
C ALA A 122 10.14 4.54 -6.99
N ASN A 123 9.64 5.50 -7.76
CA ASN A 123 10.06 5.77 -9.14
C ASN A 123 11.11 6.90 -9.23
N ALA A 124 11.67 7.31 -8.10
CA ALA A 124 12.73 8.32 -8.01
C ALA A 124 12.39 9.73 -8.54
N HIS A 125 11.10 10.10 -8.59
CA HIS A 125 10.62 11.41 -9.05
C HIS A 125 10.78 12.48 -7.96
N ILE A 126 12.02 12.95 -7.73
CA ILE A 126 12.37 13.89 -6.66
C ILE A 126 11.58 15.22 -6.72
N HIS A 127 11.35 15.74 -7.93
CA HIS A 127 10.58 16.97 -8.14
C HIS A 127 9.14 16.82 -7.67
N LEU A 128 8.50 15.68 -7.97
CA LEU A 128 7.16 15.36 -7.45
C LEU A 128 7.16 15.19 -5.93
N VAL A 129 8.17 14.51 -5.37
CA VAL A 129 8.29 14.34 -3.91
C VAL A 129 8.36 15.69 -3.19
N LYS A 130 9.17 16.63 -3.72
CA LYS A 130 9.24 18.01 -3.22
C LYS A 130 7.88 18.71 -3.34
N TYR A 131 7.29 18.68 -4.53
CA TYR A 131 5.99 19.29 -4.80
C TYR A 131 4.89 18.77 -3.85
N PHE A 132 4.84 17.46 -3.59
CA PHE A 132 3.83 16.86 -2.72
C PHE A 132 3.97 17.27 -1.25
N ILE A 133 5.21 17.40 -0.76
CA ILE A 133 5.46 17.75 0.65
C ILE A 133 5.35 19.26 0.87
N GLU A 134 5.92 20.05 -0.03
CA GLU A 134 6.06 21.50 0.12
C GLU A 134 4.78 22.22 -0.26
N GLU A 135 4.20 21.92 -1.43
CA GLU A 135 3.02 22.60 -1.96
C GLU A 135 1.72 21.92 -1.53
N LEU A 136 1.60 20.61 -1.76
CA LEU A 136 0.37 19.86 -1.45
C LEU A 136 0.25 19.44 0.02
N ARG A 137 1.27 19.70 0.85
CA ARG A 137 1.31 19.41 2.30
C ARG A 137 1.00 17.95 2.64
N VAL A 138 1.34 17.02 1.77
CA VAL A 138 1.16 15.58 2.01
C VAL A 138 2.07 15.13 3.15
N HIS A 139 1.50 14.42 4.12
CA HIS A 139 2.27 13.92 5.25
C HIS A 139 3.27 12.83 4.83
N TYR A 140 4.56 13.06 5.11
CA TYR A 140 5.63 12.12 4.78
C TYR A 140 5.60 10.82 5.58
N SER A 141 4.87 10.79 6.71
CA SER A 141 4.84 9.66 7.65
C SER A 141 3.74 8.63 7.33
N LEU A 142 3.01 8.82 6.24
CA LEU A 142 1.97 7.88 5.82
C LEU A 142 2.59 6.52 5.53
N ARG A 143 1.88 5.45 5.90
CA ARG A 143 2.33 4.08 5.75
C ARG A 143 1.42 3.29 4.80
N ASN A 144 2.02 2.40 4.01
CA ASN A 144 1.31 1.43 3.18
C ASN A 144 0.84 0.21 3.99
N LYS A 145 0.23 -0.80 3.34
CA LYS A 145 -0.27 -2.02 4.02
C LYS A 145 0.84 -2.88 4.63
N LYS A 146 2.07 -2.78 4.13
CA LYS A 146 3.27 -3.41 4.72
C LYS A 146 3.82 -2.62 5.92
N GLY A 147 3.22 -1.48 6.26
CA GLY A 147 3.67 -0.61 7.35
C GLY A 147 4.87 0.26 6.97
N GLN A 148 5.24 0.33 5.70
CA GLN A 148 6.39 1.09 5.21
C GLN A 148 6.01 2.53 4.91
N THR A 149 6.89 3.48 5.22
CA THR A 149 6.79 4.85 4.72
C THR A 149 7.38 4.96 3.31
N ALA A 150 7.16 6.10 2.64
CA ALA A 150 7.78 6.35 1.33
C ALA A 150 9.31 6.25 1.37
N LEU A 151 9.94 6.69 2.48
CA LEU A 151 11.39 6.54 2.69
C LEU A 151 11.81 5.07 2.79
N ASP A 152 11.05 4.25 3.52
CA ASP A 152 11.36 2.83 3.70
C ASP A 152 11.23 2.07 2.37
N LEU A 153 10.21 2.41 1.58
CA LEU A 153 9.98 1.84 0.25
C LEU A 153 11.12 2.18 -0.73
N CYS A 154 11.61 3.43 -0.73
CA CYS A 154 12.76 3.83 -1.56
C CYS A 154 14.01 3.03 -1.25
N LYS A 155 14.31 2.82 0.03
CA LYS A 155 15.48 2.05 0.47
C LYS A 155 15.40 0.60 0.02
N GLU A 156 14.24 -0.03 0.23
CA GLU A 156 14.01 -1.39 -0.26
C GLU A 156 14.19 -1.48 -1.79
N LYS A 157 13.67 -0.49 -2.53
CA LYS A 157 13.84 -0.41 -3.98
C LYS A 157 15.31 -0.25 -4.38
N GLN A 158 16.04 0.60 -3.68
CA GLN A 158 17.47 0.84 -3.91
C GLN A 158 18.31 -0.43 -3.68
N GLU A 159 17.99 -1.22 -2.65
CA GLU A 159 18.64 -2.50 -2.37
C GLU A 159 18.35 -3.57 -3.43
N GLN A 160 17.17 -3.50 -4.06
CA GLN A 160 16.74 -4.43 -5.12
C GLN A 160 17.23 -4.02 -6.52
N SER A 161 17.47 -2.72 -6.74
CA SER A 161 17.91 -2.17 -8.03
C SER A 161 19.33 -2.61 -8.37
N LYS A 162 19.55 -2.98 -9.63
CA LYS A 162 20.85 -3.35 -10.18
C LYS A 162 21.49 -2.24 -11.02
N SER A 163 20.70 -1.24 -11.39
CA SER A 163 21.14 -0.10 -12.20
C SER A 163 21.76 0.98 -11.32
N LEU A 164 22.95 1.45 -11.68
CA LEU A 164 23.65 2.52 -10.96
C LEU A 164 22.87 3.84 -11.03
N GLU A 165 22.31 4.16 -12.19
CA GLU A 165 21.52 5.38 -12.40
C GLU A 165 20.29 5.41 -11.49
N GLU A 166 19.54 4.30 -11.43
CA GLU A 166 18.38 4.19 -10.53
C GLU A 166 18.77 4.37 -9.06
N ILE A 167 19.91 3.81 -8.65
CA ILE A 167 20.42 3.93 -7.29
C ILE A 167 20.76 5.38 -6.96
N GLU A 168 21.37 6.13 -7.87
CA GLU A 168 21.69 7.55 -7.69
C GLU A 168 20.43 8.42 -7.58
N PHE A 169 19.46 8.21 -8.47
CA PHE A 169 18.19 8.93 -8.38
C PHE A 169 17.43 8.60 -7.09
N LEU A 170 17.34 7.33 -6.71
CA LEU A 170 16.73 6.90 -5.45
C LEU A 170 17.47 7.48 -4.24
N GLN A 171 18.80 7.54 -4.28
CA GLN A 171 19.62 8.13 -3.21
C GLN A 171 19.25 9.59 -2.97
N SER A 172 19.03 10.37 -4.05
CA SER A 172 18.62 11.77 -3.94
C SER A 172 17.27 11.93 -3.21
N VAL A 173 16.32 11.03 -3.47
CA VAL A 173 15.01 11.00 -2.82
C VAL A 173 15.12 10.60 -1.36
N ILE A 174 15.93 9.58 -1.06
CA ILE A 174 16.20 9.12 0.29
C ILE A 174 16.80 10.24 1.14
N GLU A 175 17.80 10.95 0.63
CA GLU A 175 18.43 12.07 1.32
C GLU A 175 17.42 13.18 1.62
N TYR A 176 16.61 13.57 0.63
CA TYR A 176 15.59 14.60 0.82
C TYR A 176 14.56 14.20 1.87
N LEU A 177 13.98 13.00 1.77
CA LEU A 177 12.98 12.51 2.72
C LEU A 177 13.56 12.37 4.13
N TRP A 178 14.80 11.90 4.27
CA TRP A 178 15.49 11.84 5.55
C TRP A 178 15.68 13.24 6.16
N LYS A 179 16.11 14.21 5.35
CA LYS A 179 16.25 15.62 5.79
C LYS A 179 14.92 16.22 6.24
N VAL A 180 13.83 15.94 5.52
CA VAL A 180 12.47 16.36 5.92
C VAL A 180 12.08 15.76 7.28
N GLN A 181 12.31 14.47 7.49
CA GLN A 181 12.05 13.80 8.76
C GLN A 181 12.85 14.42 9.91
N GLU A 182 14.12 14.68 9.70
CA GLU A 182 15.01 15.23 10.73
C GLU A 182 14.65 16.67 11.08
N ASN A 183 14.32 17.48 10.08
CA ASN A 183 13.83 18.85 10.29
C ASN A 183 12.53 18.86 11.10
N TYR A 184 11.62 17.90 10.85
CA TYR A 184 10.41 17.76 11.64
C TYR A 184 10.71 17.40 13.10
N LYS A 185 11.60 16.41 13.35
CA LYS A 185 12.01 16.04 14.72
C LYS A 185 12.65 17.21 15.46
N LYS A 186 13.53 17.98 14.80
CA LYS A 186 14.15 19.20 15.37
C LYS A 186 13.11 20.24 15.74
N LYS A 187 12.17 20.54 14.85
CA LYS A 187 11.05 21.47 15.13
C LYS A 187 10.22 21.00 16.32
N GLN A 188 9.93 19.71 16.42
CA GLN A 188 9.18 19.16 17.56
C GLN A 188 9.96 19.31 18.88
N ARG A 189 11.26 19.00 18.90
CA ARG A 189 12.13 19.20 20.06
C ARG A 189 12.17 20.66 20.51
N HIS A 190 12.32 21.60 19.59
CA HIS A 190 12.30 23.03 19.91
C HIS A 190 10.95 23.48 20.47
N ARG A 191 9.82 22.96 19.96
CA ARG A 191 8.50 23.26 20.53
C ARG A 191 8.36 22.74 21.96
N ILE A 192 8.82 21.52 22.23
CA ILE A 192 8.81 20.93 23.58
C ILE A 192 9.69 21.75 24.54
N GLN A 193 10.89 22.13 24.10
CA GLN A 193 11.82 22.92 24.91
C GLN A 193 11.28 24.34 25.20
N LYS A 194 10.69 25.00 24.20
CA LYS A 194 10.06 26.31 24.38
C LYS A 194 8.88 26.25 25.37
N ASN A 195 8.03 25.24 25.25
CA ASN A 195 6.91 25.04 26.16
C ASN A 195 7.36 24.68 27.59
N ALA A 196 8.51 24.02 27.75
CA ALA A 196 9.10 23.74 29.06
C ALA A 196 9.75 24.99 29.72
N MET A 197 10.20 25.96 28.92
CA MET A 197 10.81 27.22 29.40
C MET A 197 9.81 28.36 29.63
N SER A 198 8.52 28.15 29.35
CA SER A 198 7.44 29.10 29.65
C SER A 198 6.50 28.54 30.73
N PRO A 199 6.91 28.46 32.02
CA PRO A 199 5.96 28.25 33.09
C PRO A 199 5.19 29.56 33.29
N ASP A 200 4.00 29.68 32.70
CA ASP A 200 3.09 30.80 32.99
C ASP A 200 2.84 30.86 34.51
N PRO A 201 3.28 31.92 35.23
CA PRO A 201 3.11 32.00 36.68
C PRO A 201 1.63 32.09 37.10
N ILE A 202 0.74 32.39 36.14
CA ILE A 202 -0.68 32.66 36.37
C ILE A 202 -1.49 31.38 36.59
N LYS A 203 -1.08 30.23 36.03
CA LYS A 203 -1.78 28.94 36.27
C LYS A 203 -1.52 28.39 37.68
N ASN A 204 -0.31 28.56 38.20
CA ASN A 204 0.05 28.09 39.55
C ASN A 204 -0.59 28.95 40.65
N GLN A 205 -0.88 30.23 40.42
CA GLN A 205 -1.58 31.06 41.41
C GLN A 205 -3.06 30.71 41.57
N ARG A 206 -3.74 30.26 40.50
CA ARG A 206 -5.14 29.82 40.56
C ARG A 206 -5.29 28.47 41.28
N GLU A 207 -4.34 27.55 41.10
CA GLU A 207 -4.34 26.27 41.82
C GLU A 207 -3.93 26.40 43.29
N CYS A 208 -3.08 27.37 43.65
CA CYS A 208 -2.71 27.63 45.05
C CYS A 208 -3.81 28.36 45.83
N ARG A 209 -4.62 29.25 45.20
CA ARG A 209 -5.74 29.94 45.88
C ARG A 209 -6.92 29.02 46.21
N ASN A 210 -7.22 28.06 45.33
CA ASN A 210 -8.35 27.13 45.54
C ASN A 210 -8.08 26.04 46.59
N LYS A 211 -6.86 25.95 47.14
CA LYS A 211 -6.52 25.04 48.24
C LYS A 211 -6.64 25.68 49.63
N GLN A 212 -6.88 26.99 49.73
CA GLN A 212 -6.87 27.71 51.01
C GLN A 212 -8.27 28.06 51.56
N HIS A 213 -9.35 27.93 50.78
CA HIS A 213 -10.70 28.23 51.25
C HIS A 213 -11.63 27.06 50.95
N GLY A 214 -11.71 26.13 51.89
CA GLY A 214 -12.81 25.18 51.94
C GLY A 214 -14.04 25.87 52.50
N ILE A 215 -15.02 26.19 51.66
CA ILE A 215 -16.40 26.44 52.08
C ILE A 215 -17.33 25.87 51.01
N SER A 216 -18.08 24.86 51.41
CA SER A 216 -19.17 24.20 50.69
C SER A 216 -20.33 25.17 50.45
N LEU A 217 -21.02 25.06 49.31
CA LEU A 217 -22.43 25.44 49.21
C LEU A 217 -23.10 24.61 48.11
N GLU A 218 -23.73 23.54 48.57
CA GLU A 218 -24.87 22.90 47.92
C GLU A 218 -26.00 23.92 47.79
N HIS A 219 -26.62 24.02 46.62
CA HIS A 219 -28.07 24.08 46.40
C HIS A 219 -28.31 24.15 44.88
N ALA A 220 -28.90 23.09 44.37
CA ALA A 220 -29.29 22.92 42.98
C ALA A 220 -30.63 23.61 42.70
N THR A 221 -30.77 24.20 41.52
CA THR A 221 -32.01 24.12 40.74
C THR A 221 -31.71 23.93 39.26
N SER A 222 -32.34 22.89 38.74
CA SER A 222 -32.19 22.18 37.46
C SER A 222 -32.88 22.92 36.29
N ILE A 223 -32.26 23.06 35.09
CA ILE A 223 -32.38 22.21 33.86
C ILE A 223 -33.73 22.43 33.13
N PRO A 224 -33.81 22.68 31.78
CA PRO A 224 -33.24 21.78 30.77
C PRO A 224 -32.70 22.37 29.46
N ILE A 225 -31.57 21.85 29.00
CA ILE A 225 -31.43 21.43 27.59
C ILE A 225 -30.82 20.03 27.61
N VAL A 226 -31.53 19.10 26.99
CA VAL A 226 -31.16 17.68 26.90
C VAL A 226 -29.79 17.54 26.22
N PRO A 227 -28.87 16.75 26.81
CA PRO A 227 -27.62 16.36 26.17
C PRO A 227 -27.88 15.15 25.27
N THR A 228 -27.64 15.30 23.96
CA THR A 228 -27.32 14.14 23.12
C THR A 228 -25.81 13.94 23.13
N ASP A 229 -25.43 12.91 23.88
CA ASP A 229 -24.35 11.95 23.66
C ASP A 229 -23.40 12.25 22.47
N SER A 230 -22.07 12.15 22.60
CA SER A 230 -21.30 11.30 23.50
C SER A 230 -19.90 11.88 23.72
N LYS A 231 -19.58 12.18 24.99
CA LYS A 231 -18.24 12.39 25.56
C LYS A 231 -17.29 11.29 25.05
N LEU A 232 -16.09 11.59 24.52
CA LEU A 232 -14.89 11.96 25.27
C LEU A 232 -14.88 11.47 26.73
N GLU A 233 -14.82 10.15 26.90
CA GLU A 233 -14.08 9.55 28.01
C GLU A 233 -12.66 9.21 27.55
N ILE A 234 -11.69 9.74 28.29
CA ILE A 234 -10.37 9.16 28.36
C ILE A 234 -10.54 7.81 29.06
N LEU A 235 -10.61 6.75 28.28
CA LEU A 235 -10.17 5.45 28.72
C LEU A 235 -8.97 5.08 27.85
N VAL A 236 -7.80 5.14 28.49
CA VAL A 236 -6.67 4.29 28.13
C VAL A 236 -7.24 2.92 27.79
N SER A 237 -7.18 2.53 26.51
CA SER A 237 -7.41 1.14 26.14
C SER A 237 -6.37 0.32 26.92
N PRO A 238 -6.81 -0.58 27.80
CA PRO A 238 -5.89 -1.41 28.53
C PRO A 238 -5.17 -2.29 27.52
N TYR A 239 -3.83 -2.25 27.55
CA TYR A 239 -3.06 -3.49 27.43
C TYR A 239 -3.90 -4.60 28.06
N LYS A 240 -4.25 -5.66 27.31
CA LYS A 240 -4.87 -6.87 27.86
C LYS A 240 -4.34 -7.07 29.28
N GLN A 241 -5.23 -6.94 30.28
CA GLN A 241 -4.91 -6.85 31.72
C GLN A 241 -3.66 -7.66 32.06
N LYS A 242 -2.73 -7.08 32.83
CA LYS A 242 -1.60 -7.82 33.41
C LYS A 242 -2.18 -9.08 34.05
N ARG A 243 -2.03 -10.21 33.36
CA ARG A 243 -2.20 -11.54 33.93
C ARG A 243 -1.39 -11.54 35.23
N SER A 244 -1.92 -12.08 36.32
CA SER A 244 -1.08 -12.32 37.51
C SER A 244 0.20 -13.01 37.02
N ILE A 245 1.35 -12.69 37.63
CA ILE A 245 2.63 -13.27 37.18
C ILE A 245 2.50 -14.81 37.09
N GLU A 246 1.74 -15.42 37.99
CA GLU A 246 1.35 -16.84 37.94
C GLU A 246 0.56 -17.25 36.69
N THR A 247 -0.44 -16.49 36.25
CA THR A 247 -1.21 -16.82 35.04
C THR A 247 -0.41 -16.61 33.75
N TYR A 248 0.53 -15.66 33.73
CA TYR A 248 1.49 -15.52 32.63
C TYR A 248 2.50 -16.66 32.61
N LEU A 249 3.09 -17.00 33.77
CA LEU A 249 4.01 -18.13 33.90
C LEU A 249 3.34 -19.45 33.56
N LYS A 250 2.10 -19.70 34.02
CA LYS A 250 1.31 -20.89 33.69
C LYS A 250 0.97 -20.97 32.20
N ALA A 251 0.66 -19.85 31.56
CA ALA A 251 0.45 -19.81 30.10
C ALA A 251 1.73 -20.07 29.32
N LYS A 252 2.87 -19.52 29.77
CA LYS A 252 4.18 -19.73 29.14
C LYS A 252 4.67 -21.17 29.35
N GLN A 253 4.46 -21.74 30.53
CA GLN A 253 4.78 -23.13 30.86
C GLN A 253 3.89 -24.09 30.07
N ASN A 254 2.59 -23.79 29.90
CA ASN A 254 1.69 -24.57 29.03
C ASN A 254 2.07 -24.46 27.55
N PHE A 255 2.59 -23.32 27.09
CA PHE A 255 3.09 -23.14 25.73
C PHE A 255 4.38 -23.95 25.49
N ILE A 256 5.31 -23.91 26.44
CA ILE A 256 6.54 -24.72 26.42
C ILE A 256 6.21 -26.23 26.52
N TYR A 257 5.27 -26.60 27.38
CA TYR A 257 4.83 -27.99 27.50
C TYR A 257 4.16 -28.47 26.21
N LYS A 258 3.28 -27.66 25.60
CA LYS A 258 2.68 -27.96 24.30
C LYS A 258 3.73 -28.08 23.20
N SER A 259 4.72 -27.20 23.13
CA SER A 259 5.77 -27.27 22.11
C SER A 259 6.73 -28.45 22.32
N LEU A 260 7.03 -28.82 23.57
CA LEU A 260 7.81 -30.02 23.90
C LEU A 260 7.03 -31.31 23.66
N THR A 261 5.72 -31.35 23.93
CA THR A 261 4.86 -32.51 23.62
C THR A 261 4.58 -32.63 22.12
N ALA A 262 4.50 -31.51 21.39
CA ALA A 262 4.42 -31.50 19.94
C ALA A 262 5.73 -32.01 19.32
N LYS A 263 6.88 -31.58 19.84
CA LYS A 263 8.19 -32.12 19.47
C LYS A 263 8.37 -33.60 19.83
N LYS A 264 7.92 -34.03 21.01
CA LYS A 264 7.92 -35.46 21.39
C LYS A 264 6.97 -36.31 20.56
N LYS A 265 5.83 -35.77 20.08
CA LYS A 265 4.97 -36.46 19.11
C LYS A 265 5.69 -36.64 17.77
N THR A 266 6.36 -35.61 17.28
CA THR A 266 7.12 -35.70 16.02
C THR A 266 8.40 -36.54 16.15
N GLU A 267 9.05 -36.56 17.32
CA GLU A 267 10.25 -37.39 17.58
C GLU A 267 9.88 -38.86 17.88
N ASN A 268 8.76 -39.15 18.56
CA ASN A 268 8.27 -40.54 18.72
C ASN A 268 7.63 -41.10 17.43
N GLU A 269 7.20 -40.27 16.49
CA GLU A 269 6.78 -40.72 15.16
C GLU A 269 7.96 -40.87 14.17
N GLN A 270 9.14 -40.33 14.49
CA GLN A 270 10.35 -40.46 13.65
C GLN A 270 11.43 -41.39 14.20
N PHE A 271 11.25 -42.03 15.36
CA PHE A 271 12.17 -43.08 15.82
C PHE A 271 11.44 -44.29 16.44
N ASN A 272 11.12 -45.28 15.59
CA ASN A 272 10.95 -46.68 16.00
C ASN A 272 11.44 -47.62 14.88
N LEU A 273 12.76 -47.61 14.65
CA LEU A 273 13.51 -48.50 13.75
C LEU A 273 13.95 -49.82 14.44
N SER A 274 13.21 -50.33 15.43
CA SER A 274 13.72 -51.45 16.26
C SER A 274 12.72 -52.55 16.63
N ARG A 275 11.57 -52.70 15.95
CA ARG A 275 10.63 -53.80 16.27
C ARG A 275 10.43 -54.91 15.25
N TYR A 276 11.02 -54.85 14.06
CA TYR A 276 10.92 -55.97 13.12
C TYR A 276 12.23 -56.22 12.36
N ARG A 277 13.18 -56.88 13.03
CA ARG A 277 14.06 -57.91 12.43
C ARG A 277 13.73 -59.23 13.15
N SER A 278 12.96 -60.11 12.51
CA SER A 278 13.39 -61.32 11.75
C SER A 278 13.64 -62.53 12.69
N PRO A 279 13.20 -63.78 12.37
CA PRO A 279 13.89 -64.56 11.33
C PRO A 279 13.07 -65.59 10.52
N ALA A 280 13.59 -65.85 9.31
CA ALA A 280 13.72 -67.10 8.53
C ALA A 280 12.71 -68.26 8.67
N LEU A 281 12.34 -68.85 7.53
CA LEU A 281 12.79 -70.20 7.12
C LEU A 281 12.49 -70.48 5.63
N THR A 282 13.57 -70.78 4.90
CA THR A 282 13.76 -71.78 3.81
C THR A 282 13.03 -71.61 2.47
N GLU A 283 13.70 -71.23 1.36
CA GLU A 283 14.67 -71.96 0.49
C GLU A 283 14.01 -72.95 -0.52
N PRO A 284 14.64 -73.35 -1.65
CA PRO A 284 15.55 -72.63 -2.55
C PRO A 284 15.29 -72.93 -4.07
N LYS A 285 16.10 -72.32 -4.95
CA LYS A 285 16.67 -72.83 -6.25
C LYS A 285 16.40 -72.04 -7.54
N ASN A 286 17.52 -71.53 -8.04
CA ASN A 286 18.10 -71.72 -9.38
C ASN A 286 17.87 -70.72 -10.55
N SER A 287 19.03 -70.33 -11.09
CA SER A 287 19.42 -70.06 -12.49
C SER A 287 18.85 -68.85 -13.22
N SER A 288 19.65 -67.76 -13.22
CA SER A 288 20.40 -67.16 -14.36
C SER A 288 19.67 -66.85 -15.70
N PRO A 289 20.22 -65.96 -16.54
CA PRO A 289 19.58 -64.72 -16.99
C PRO A 289 19.03 -64.80 -18.43
N THR A 290 18.41 -63.71 -18.89
CA THR A 290 18.22 -63.25 -20.29
C THR A 290 16.77 -62.92 -20.68
N ARG A 291 16.70 -61.85 -21.48
CA ARG A 291 15.87 -61.64 -22.68
C ARG A 291 14.82 -60.52 -22.56
N PHE A 292 15.16 -59.37 -23.15
CA PHE A 292 14.21 -58.38 -23.66
C PHE A 292 13.34 -58.99 -24.77
N PRO A 293 12.07 -58.59 -24.87
CA PRO A 293 11.38 -58.56 -26.16
C PRO A 293 10.57 -57.25 -26.31
N PRO A 294 9.82 -57.02 -27.42
CA PRO A 294 10.36 -56.38 -28.60
C PRO A 294 9.62 -55.09 -28.98
N ILE A 295 10.26 -54.35 -29.88
CA ILE A 295 9.68 -53.26 -30.68
C ILE A 295 8.53 -53.82 -31.52
N TYR A 296 7.37 -53.17 -31.49
CA TYR A 296 6.38 -53.26 -32.57
C TYR A 296 6.19 -51.88 -33.20
N LYS A 297 6.74 -51.76 -34.42
CA LYS A 297 6.21 -50.90 -35.48
C LYS A 297 5.06 -51.64 -36.17
N THR A 298 4.02 -50.91 -36.54
CA THR A 298 3.34 -50.89 -37.87
C THR A 298 2.18 -49.89 -37.72
N SER A 299 2.17 -48.71 -38.36
CA SER A 299 1.87 -48.42 -39.78
C SER A 299 0.63 -49.15 -40.29
N TYR A 300 -0.49 -48.45 -40.53
CA TYR A 300 -0.86 -47.90 -41.84
C TYR A 300 -2.27 -47.27 -41.85
N HIS A 301 -2.37 -46.15 -42.59
CA HIS A 301 -3.46 -45.66 -43.45
C HIS A 301 -4.93 -45.87 -43.06
N CYS A 302 -5.70 -44.77 -42.97
CA CYS A 302 -6.26 -44.06 -44.13
C CYS A 302 -6.38 -42.57 -43.82
#